data_AF-E4MPE6-F1
#
_entry.id   AF-E4MPE6-F1
#
_cell.length_a   1.000
_cell.length_b   1.000
_cell.length_c   1.000
_cell.angle_alpha   90.00
_cell.angle_beta   90.00
_cell.angle_gamma   90.00
#
_symmetry.space_group_name_H-M   'P 1'
#
loop_
_entity.id
_entity.type
_entity.pdbx_description
1 polymer ?
#
loop_
_entity_poly.entity_id
_entity_poly.type
_entity_poly.pdbx_seq_one_letter_code
_entity_poly.pdbx_strand_id
1 'polypeptide(L)'
;MAQEQKYILLDSLTANYQVKKYTLNTSPYGPKNTIEMYNVFSPYYGANKGIDYIILFSVLPDLSSTTNWEIIDIEKIKDNLFPTKEIFRRVTYKVFNAPLEKEFDISKVKLVKKVNSKYYVSKKM
;
A
#
# COMPACT_ATOMS: atom_id res chain seq x y z
N MET A 1 2.68 -16.92 17.71
CA MET A 1 2.59 -17.27 16.27
C MET A 1 2.78 -16.00 15.46
N ALA A 2 3.78 -15.94 14.57
CA ALA A 2 4.01 -14.76 13.73
C ALA A 2 2.82 -14.59 12.77
N GLN A 3 2.32 -13.35 12.62
CA GLN A 3 1.33 -13.04 11.61
C GLN A 3 1.98 -13.16 10.23
N GLU A 4 1.38 -13.93 9.33
CA GLU A 4 1.83 -14.07 7.96
C GLU A 4 1.88 -12.70 7.27
N GLN A 5 3.01 -12.40 6.63
CA GLN A 5 3.27 -11.11 6.02
C GLN A 5 2.38 -10.96 4.79
N LYS A 6 1.50 -9.95 4.79
CA LYS A 6 0.66 -9.64 3.62
C LYS A 6 1.34 -8.67 2.67
N TYR A 7 1.01 -8.78 1.39
CA TYR A 7 1.57 -7.95 0.33
C TYR A 7 0.46 -7.31 -0.50
N ILE A 8 0.65 -6.06 -0.92
CA ILE A 8 -0.26 -5.39 -1.86
C ILE A 8 0.50 -5.14 -3.16
N LEU A 9 -0.01 -5.69 -4.26
CA LEU A 9 0.50 -5.39 -5.59
C LEU A 9 -0.05 -4.04 -6.05
N LEU A 10 0.83 -3.08 -6.31
CA LEU A 10 0.46 -1.72 -6.73
C LEU A 10 -0.31 -1.71 -8.06
N ASP A 11 0.08 -2.57 -9.02
CA ASP A 11 -0.63 -2.74 -10.29
C ASP A 11 -2.08 -3.23 -10.09
N SER A 12 -2.32 -4.00 -9.02
CA SER A 12 -3.66 -4.46 -8.66
C SER A 12 -4.50 -3.33 -8.06
N LEU A 13 -3.89 -2.35 -7.38
CA LEU A 13 -4.61 -1.15 -6.94
C LEU A 13 -5.03 -0.28 -8.12
N THR A 14 -4.11 -0.03 -9.06
CA THR A 14 -4.40 0.79 -10.26
C THR A 14 -5.41 0.13 -11.19
N ALA A 15 -5.49 -1.19 -11.20
CA ALA A 15 -6.51 -1.93 -11.97
C ALA A 15 -7.91 -1.85 -11.35
N ASN A 16 -8.03 -1.73 -10.02
CA ASN A 16 -9.31 -1.76 -9.31
C ASN A 16 -9.82 -0.38 -8.88
N TYR A 17 -8.93 0.63 -8.78
CA TYR A 17 -9.27 1.96 -8.25
C TYR A 17 -8.56 3.07 -9.00
N GLN A 18 -9.11 4.28 -8.87
CA GLN A 18 -8.35 5.48 -9.17
C GLN A 18 -7.21 5.60 -8.16
N VAL A 19 -5.98 5.70 -8.66
CA VAL A 19 -4.78 5.88 -7.83
C VAL A 19 -4.01 7.10 -8.32
N LYS A 20 -3.68 8.03 -7.41
CA LYS A 20 -2.73 9.12 -7.69
C LYS A 20 -1.41 8.84 -6.99
N LYS A 21 -0.34 8.74 -7.78
CA LYS A 21 1.02 8.57 -7.28
C LYS A 21 1.68 9.93 -7.09
N TYR A 22 2.33 10.11 -5.95
CA TYR A 22 3.16 11.27 -5.64
C TYR A 22 4.55 10.82 -5.21
N THR A 23 5.51 11.71 -5.42
CA THR A 23 6.90 11.50 -5.02
C THR A 23 7.34 12.72 -4.25
N LEU A 24 7.45 12.58 -2.93
CA LEU A 24 7.88 13.66 -2.06
C LEU A 24 9.40 13.63 -1.92
N ASN A 25 10.03 14.75 -2.24
CA ASN A 25 11.44 15.00 -1.95
C ASN A 25 11.53 15.63 -0.55
N THR A 26 12.32 15.03 0.34
CA THR A 26 12.47 15.52 1.72
C THR A 26 13.41 16.71 1.84
N SER A 27 14.10 17.12 0.77
CA SER A 27 14.90 18.35 0.74
C SER A 27 14.01 19.59 0.79
N PRO A 28 14.32 20.62 1.60
CA PRO A 28 15.51 20.80 2.44
C PRO A 28 15.38 20.30 3.89
N TYR A 29 14.30 19.60 4.23
CA TYR A 29 13.89 19.26 5.61
C TYR A 29 14.65 18.08 6.24
N GLY A 30 15.72 17.58 5.63
CA GLY A 30 16.52 16.45 6.14
C GLY A 30 17.42 15.81 5.07
N PRO A 31 17.94 14.59 5.32
CA PRO A 31 18.69 13.84 4.32
C PRO A 31 17.90 13.72 3.01
N LYS A 32 18.58 13.84 1.86
CA LYS A 32 17.95 13.79 0.54
C LYS A 32 17.37 12.39 0.29
N ASN A 33 16.08 12.25 0.57
CA ASN A 33 15.32 11.02 0.44
C ASN A 33 14.08 11.25 -0.41
N THR A 34 13.50 10.14 -0.86
CA THR A 34 12.28 10.13 -1.66
C THR A 34 11.23 9.26 -0.98
N ILE A 35 10.04 9.81 -0.79
CA ILE A 35 8.87 9.06 -0.28
C ILE A 35 7.91 8.87 -1.45
N GLU A 36 7.65 7.61 -1.80
CA GLU A 36 6.61 7.28 -2.77
C GLU A 36 5.28 7.15 -2.04
N MET A 37 4.28 7.90 -2.49
CA MET A 37 2.92 7.93 -1.92
C MET A 37 1.91 7.53 -2.99
N TYR A 38 0.92 6.73 -2.58
CA TYR A 38 -0.14 6.21 -3.43
C TYR A 38 -1.48 6.52 -2.76
N ASN A 39 -2.19 7.51 -3.29
CA ASN A 39 -3.55 7.83 -2.85
C ASN A 39 -4.53 6.96 -3.62
N VAL A 40 -5.18 6.04 -2.94
CA VAL A 40 -6.21 5.15 -3.50
C VAL A 40 -7.56 5.72 -3.15
N PHE A 41 -8.35 6.07 -4.15
CA PHE A 41 -9.67 6.67 -3.97
C PHE A 41 -10.73 5.58 -3.94
N SER A 42 -11.68 5.69 -3.01
CA SER A 42 -12.82 4.77 -2.97
C SER A 42 -13.64 4.86 -4.26
N PRO A 43 -14.36 3.79 -4.66
CA PRO A 43 -15.18 3.81 -5.87
C PRO A 43 -16.25 4.91 -5.91
N TYR A 44 -16.63 5.44 -4.76
CA TYR A 44 -17.64 6.47 -4.60
C TYR A 44 -17.06 7.86 -4.33
N TYR A 45 -15.74 8.02 -4.42
CA TYR A 45 -15.07 9.30 -4.18
C TYR A 45 -15.51 10.35 -5.21
N GLY A 46 -15.94 11.52 -4.73
CA GLY A 46 -16.49 12.61 -5.54
C GLY A 46 -17.94 12.38 -5.98
N ALA A 47 -18.60 11.30 -5.54
CA ALA A 47 -19.99 11.01 -5.90
C ALA A 47 -21.02 11.64 -4.95
N ASN A 48 -20.57 12.42 -3.95
CA ASN A 48 -21.42 13.04 -2.92
C ASN A 48 -22.29 12.02 -2.17
N LYS A 49 -21.74 10.83 -1.90
CA LYS A 49 -22.46 9.74 -1.21
C LYS A 49 -22.10 9.60 0.27
N GLY A 50 -21.25 10.49 0.80
CA GLY A 50 -20.81 10.45 2.21
C GLY A 50 -19.87 9.29 2.53
N ILE A 51 -19.35 8.62 1.51
CA ILE A 51 -18.43 7.47 1.57
C ILE A 51 -17.16 7.76 0.75
N ASP A 52 -16.76 9.02 0.76
CA ASP A 52 -15.65 9.60 0.03
C ASP A 52 -14.32 9.34 0.78
N TYR A 53 -13.88 8.08 0.77
CA TYR A 53 -12.65 7.69 1.46
C TYR A 53 -11.44 7.71 0.53
N ILE A 54 -10.30 8.05 1.12
CA ILE A 54 -8.97 7.91 0.51
C ILE A 54 -8.12 7.06 1.45
N ILE A 55 -7.48 6.01 0.91
CA ILE A 55 -6.43 5.29 1.61
C ILE A 55 -5.08 5.77 1.06
N LEU A 56 -4.21 6.21 1.97
CA LEU A 56 -2.84 6.59 1.64
C LEU A 56 -1.90 5.42 1.97
N PHE A 57 -1.18 4.94 0.96
CA PHE A 57 -0.01 4.09 1.16
C PHE A 57 1.26 4.91 0.93
N SER A 58 2.25 4.75 1.79
CA SER A 58 3.56 5.36 1.64
C SER A 58 4.67 4.33 1.80
N VAL A 59 5.74 4.49 1.02
CA VAL A 59 7.00 3.76 1.22
C VAL A 59 7.97 4.71 1.90
N LEU A 60 8.20 4.45 3.18
CA LEU A 60 9.07 5.26 4.01
C LEU A 60 10.54 5.01 3.65
N PRO A 61 11.41 6.02 3.80
CA PRO A 61 12.80 5.90 3.43
C PRO A 61 13.55 5.02 4.42
N ASP A 62 14.33 4.08 3.89
CA ASP A 62 15.30 3.33 4.69
C ASP A 62 16.53 4.21 4.89
N LEU A 63 16.69 4.77 6.11
CA LEU A 63 17.80 5.68 6.42
C LEU A 63 19.19 5.01 6.34
N SER A 64 19.24 3.67 6.33
CA SER A 64 20.47 2.90 6.20
C SER A 64 20.83 2.56 4.75
N SER A 65 19.98 2.89 3.78
CA SER A 65 20.15 2.48 2.40
C SER A 65 19.82 3.57 1.38
N THR A 66 20.37 3.43 0.18
CA THR A 66 20.07 4.32 -0.96
C THR A 66 18.77 3.96 -1.68
N THR A 67 18.13 2.84 -1.32
CA THR A 67 16.87 2.39 -1.92
C THR A 67 15.87 1.87 -0.88
N ASN A 68 14.60 2.18 -1.10
CA ASN A 68 13.47 1.72 -0.28
C ASN A 68 12.84 0.42 -0.79
N TRP A 69 13.42 -0.15 -1.84
CA TRP A 69 12.90 -1.32 -2.55
C TRP A 69 13.95 -2.42 -2.64
N GLU A 70 13.52 -3.66 -2.45
CA GLU A 70 14.32 -4.88 -2.60
C GLU A 70 13.68 -5.79 -3.65
N ILE A 71 14.49 -6.54 -4.41
CA ILE A 71 13.96 -7.50 -5.39
C ILE A 71 13.29 -8.64 -4.64
N ILE A 72 12.12 -9.07 -5.12
CA ILE A 72 11.40 -10.22 -4.59
C ILE A 72 10.95 -11.16 -5.71
N ASP A 73 10.90 -12.45 -5.39
CA ASP A 73 10.28 -13.45 -6.24
C ASP A 73 8.77 -13.49 -5.94
N ILE A 74 7.95 -13.17 -6.94
CA ILE A 74 6.49 -13.09 -6.81
C ILE A 74 5.88 -14.45 -6.44
N GLU A 75 6.47 -15.54 -6.89
CA GLU A 75 5.97 -16.90 -6.61
C GLU A 75 6.04 -17.23 -5.12
N LYS A 76 6.95 -16.60 -4.37
CA LYS A 76 7.10 -16.80 -2.92
C LYS A 76 6.05 -16.05 -2.09
N ILE A 77 5.34 -15.10 -2.69
CA ILE A 77 4.40 -14.23 -1.97
C ILE A 77 2.97 -14.27 -2.53
N LYS A 78 2.73 -15.02 -3.61
CA LYS A 78 1.45 -15.05 -4.33
C LYS A 78 0.27 -15.42 -3.42
N ASP A 79 0.47 -16.38 -2.52
CA ASP A 79 -0.56 -16.86 -1.60
C ASP A 79 -0.86 -15.83 -0.49
N ASN A 80 0.03 -14.84 -0.34
CA ASN A 80 -0.05 -13.77 0.66
C ASN A 80 -0.38 -12.40 0.06
N LEU A 81 -0.76 -12.36 -1.22
CA LEU A 81 -1.27 -11.15 -1.87
C LEU A 81 -2.65 -10.81 -1.32
N PHE A 82 -2.77 -9.60 -0.79
CA PHE A 82 -4.03 -9.06 -0.32
C PHE A 82 -4.96 -8.76 -1.52
N PRO A 83 -6.23 -9.19 -1.47
CA PRO A 83 -7.20 -8.91 -2.53
C PRO A 83 -7.55 -7.42 -2.51
N THR A 84 -6.95 -6.64 -3.40
CA THR A 84 -7.09 -5.16 -3.42
C THR A 84 -8.53 -4.68 -3.50
N LYS A 85 -9.45 -5.45 -4.12
CA LYS A 85 -10.90 -5.18 -4.12
C LYS A 85 -11.51 -5.02 -2.72
N GLU A 86 -10.89 -5.61 -1.70
CA GLU A 86 -11.32 -5.56 -0.30
C GLU A 86 -10.61 -4.45 0.49
N ILE A 87 -9.81 -3.59 -0.13
CA ILE A 87 -8.95 -2.64 0.61
C ILE A 87 -9.73 -1.64 1.46
N PHE A 88 -10.94 -1.26 1.01
CA PHE A 88 -11.83 -0.36 1.74
C PHE A 88 -12.66 -1.06 2.82
N ARG A 89 -12.66 -2.39 2.87
CA ARG A 89 -13.37 -3.15 3.92
C ARG A 89 -12.88 -2.75 5.31
N ARG A 90 -11.55 -2.56 5.47
CA ARG A 90 -10.98 -2.00 6.71
C ARG A 90 -11.56 -0.63 7.08
N VAL A 91 -11.75 0.24 6.10
CA VAL A 91 -12.31 1.58 6.34
C VAL A 91 -13.74 1.45 6.84
N THR A 92 -14.54 0.57 6.24
CA THR A 92 -15.90 0.23 6.71
C THR A 92 -15.88 -0.26 8.16
N TYR A 93 -15.07 -1.26 8.53
CA TYR A 93 -14.98 -1.73 9.93
C TYR A 93 -14.62 -0.60 10.89
N LYS A 94 -13.69 0.27 10.51
CA LYS A 94 -13.27 1.41 11.34
C LYS A 94 -14.37 2.46 11.49
N VAL A 95 -15.08 2.80 10.41
CA VAL A 95 -16.17 3.80 10.42
C VAL A 95 -17.36 3.33 11.25
N PHE A 96 -17.72 2.05 11.15
CA PHE A 96 -18.84 1.46 11.88
C PHE A 96 -18.46 0.90 13.26
N ASN A 97 -17.23 1.15 13.73
CA ASN A 97 -16.71 0.65 15.00
C ASN A 97 -16.88 -0.87 15.20
N ALA A 98 -16.83 -1.62 14.10
CA ALA A 98 -16.96 -3.07 14.07
C ALA A 98 -15.59 -3.74 14.30
N PRO A 99 -15.55 -4.95 14.89
CA PRO A 99 -14.30 -5.66 15.13
C PRO A 99 -13.61 -5.99 13.80
N LEU A 100 -12.41 -5.45 13.60
CA LEU A 100 -11.63 -5.67 12.38
C LEU A 100 -11.19 -7.14 12.29
N GLU A 101 -11.68 -7.85 11.27
CA GLU A 101 -11.23 -9.20 10.99
C GLU A 101 -9.77 -9.19 10.53
N LYS A 102 -8.99 -10.16 11.02
CA LYS A 102 -7.55 -10.25 10.77
C LYS A 102 -7.20 -10.34 9.29
N GLU A 103 -8.10 -10.88 8.45
CA GLU A 103 -7.93 -10.96 7.01
C GLU A 103 -8.01 -9.59 6.30
N PHE A 104 -8.75 -8.62 6.84
CA PHE A 104 -8.82 -7.24 6.32
C PHE A 104 -7.82 -6.28 6.97
N ASP A 105 -7.05 -6.76 7.95
CA ASP A 105 -5.99 -5.96 8.52
C ASP A 105 -4.84 -5.77 7.51
N ILE A 106 -4.75 -4.52 7.03
CA ILE A 106 -3.69 -4.01 6.15
C ILE A 106 -2.62 -3.17 6.88
N SER A 107 -2.49 -3.27 8.20
CA SER A 107 -1.65 -2.36 9.00
C SER A 107 -0.15 -2.60 8.80
N LYS A 108 0.20 -3.84 8.44
CA LYS A 108 1.58 -4.30 8.28
C LYS A 108 1.86 -4.81 6.86
N VAL A 109 1.08 -4.37 5.87
CA VAL A 109 1.27 -4.79 4.48
C VAL A 109 2.57 -4.21 3.92
N LYS A 110 3.25 -4.99 3.09
CA LYS A 110 4.34 -4.50 2.24
C LYS A 110 3.80 -4.20 0.84
N LEU A 111 4.28 -3.14 0.22
CA LEU A 111 3.90 -2.80 -1.15
C LEU A 111 4.81 -3.53 -2.13
N VAL A 112 4.24 -4.00 -3.23
CA VAL A 112 4.97 -4.67 -4.32
C VAL A 112 4.71 -3.92 -5.61
N LYS A 113 5.77 -3.55 -6.34
CA LYS A 113 5.67 -3.02 -7.71
C LYS A 113 6.35 -3.94 -8.69
N LYS A 114 5.80 -3.98 -9.91
CA LYS A 114 6.46 -4.55 -11.07
C LYS A 114 7.18 -3.44 -11.83
N VAL A 115 8.44 -3.67 -12.17
CA VAL A 115 9.20 -2.80 -13.07
C VAL A 115 9.83 -3.69 -14.12
N ASN A 116 9.41 -3.52 -15.38
CA ASN A 116 9.73 -4.43 -16.47
C ASN A 116 9.32 -5.89 -16.14
N SER A 117 10.28 -6.80 -16.09
CA SER A 117 10.07 -8.22 -15.77
C SER A 117 10.35 -8.59 -14.31
N LYS A 118 10.71 -7.62 -13.46
CA LYS A 118 11.11 -7.86 -12.06
C LYS A 118 10.09 -7.28 -11.07
N TYR A 119 9.95 -7.96 -9.94
CA TYR A 119 9.13 -7.49 -8.82
C TYR A 119 10.03 -6.94 -7.71
N TYR A 120 9.54 -5.88 -7.07
CA TYR A 120 10.20 -5.19 -5.99
C TYR A 120 9.24 -5.02 -4.84
N VAL A 121 9.68 -5.31 -3.62
CA VAL A 121 8.90 -5.09 -2.40
C VAL A 121 9.47 -3.93 -1.59
N SER A 122 8.60 -3.19 -0.92
CA SER A 122 9.02 -2.15 0.03
C SER A 122 9.81 -2.80 1.17
N LYS A 123 10.95 -2.21 1.50
CA LYS A 123 11.74 -2.65 2.65
C LYS A 123 10.94 -2.53 3.94
N LYS A 124 11.28 -3.41 4.88
CA LYS A 124 10.69 -3.39 6.22
C LYS A 124 11.29 -2.23 7.02
N MET A 125 10.50 -1.64 7.92
CA MET A 125 11.02 -1.00 9.12
C MET A 125 11.43 -2.04 10.16
#